data_AF-C9JC72-F1
#
_entry.id   AF-C9JC72-F1
#
_cell.length_a   1.000
_cell.length_b   1.000
_cell.length_c   1.000
_cell.angle_alpha   90.00
_cell.angle_beta   90.00
_cell.angle_gamma   90.00
#
_symmetry.space_group_name_H-M   'P 1'
#
loop_
_entity.id
_entity.type
_entity.pdbx_description
1 polymer ?
#
loop_
_entity_poly.entity_id
_entity_poly.type
_entity_poly.pdbx_seq_one_letter_code
_entity_poly.pdbx_strand_id
1 'polypeptide(L)'
;MARRSVLYFILLNALINKGQACFCDHYAWTQWTSCSKTCNSGTQSRHRQIVVDKYYQENFCEQICSKQETRECNWQRCPINCLLGDFGPWSDCDPCIEKQSKVRSVLRPSQFGGQPCTAPLVAFQPCIPSKLC
;
A
#
# COMPACT_ATOMS: atom_id res chain seq x y z
N MET A 1 -39.02 42.24 44.07
CA MET A 1 -38.13 42.09 42.89
C MET A 1 -37.06 40.99 43.08
N ALA A 2 -36.46 40.82 44.27
CA ALA A 2 -35.42 39.82 44.53
C ALA A 2 -35.82 38.35 44.20
N ARG A 3 -37.05 37.93 44.49
CA ARG A 3 -37.52 36.53 44.26
C ARG A 3 -37.55 36.11 42.78
N ARG A 4 -37.82 37.05 41.86
CA ARG A 4 -37.82 36.80 40.40
C ARG A 4 -36.39 36.70 39.84
N SER A 5 -35.46 37.52 40.34
CA SER A 5 -34.04 37.44 39.96
C SER A 5 -33.38 36.14 40.41
N VAL A 6 -33.75 35.60 41.58
CA VAL A 6 -33.23 34.30 42.07
C VAL A 6 -33.69 33.14 41.20
N LEU A 7 -34.97 33.10 40.81
CA LEU A 7 -35.50 32.10 39.86
C LEU A 7 -34.81 32.16 38.50
N TYR A 8 -34.54 33.36 37.99
CA TYR A 8 -33.81 33.57 36.73
C TYR A 8 -32.37 33.07 36.82
N PHE A 9 -31.69 33.29 37.95
CA PHE A 9 -30.34 32.78 38.21
C PHE A 9 -30.30 31.24 38.31
N ILE A 10 -31.30 30.62 38.93
CA ILE A 10 -31.41 29.15 39.01
C ILE A 10 -31.68 28.56 37.63
N LEU A 11 -32.55 29.18 36.83
CA LEU A 11 -32.81 28.77 35.45
C LEU A 11 -31.60 28.99 34.54
N LEU A 12 -30.85 30.08 34.70
CA LEU A 12 -29.60 30.34 33.97
C LEU A 12 -28.54 29.28 34.31
N ASN A 13 -28.39 28.90 35.59
CA ASN A 13 -27.47 27.82 35.98
C ASN A 13 -27.93 26.44 35.50
N ALA A 14 -29.24 26.20 35.36
CA ALA A 14 -29.77 24.99 34.73
C ALA A 14 -29.60 24.97 33.20
N LEU A 15 -29.41 26.16 32.58
CA LEU A 15 -29.12 26.35 31.15
C LEU A 15 -27.62 26.38 30.83
N ILE A 16 -26.74 26.40 31.84
CA ILE A 16 -25.31 26.10 31.64
C ILE A 16 -25.26 24.61 31.31
N ASN A 17 -25.47 24.34 30.03
CA ASN A 17 -25.32 23.06 29.39
C ASN A 17 -24.01 22.47 29.92
N LYS A 18 -24.10 21.41 30.72
CA LYS A 18 -22.94 20.60 31.07
C LYS A 18 -22.55 19.86 29.79
N GLY A 19 -22.04 20.58 28.81
CA GLY A 19 -21.37 20.01 27.66
C GLY A 19 -20.08 19.40 28.18
N GLN A 20 -20.19 18.23 28.80
CA GLN A 20 -19.05 17.45 29.17
C GLN A 20 -18.39 17.02 27.86
N ALA A 21 -17.13 17.41 27.70
CA ALA A 21 -16.38 17.09 26.50
C ALA A 21 -16.10 15.58 26.47
N CYS A 22 -16.42 14.91 25.36
CA CYS A 22 -15.99 13.53 25.19
C CYS A 22 -14.47 13.45 25.00
N PHE A 23 -13.79 12.76 25.90
CA PHE A 23 -12.43 12.30 25.69
C PHE A 23 -12.45 11.06 24.80
N CYS A 24 -12.15 11.21 23.51
CA CYS A 24 -12.21 10.10 22.55
C CYS A 24 -11.27 8.93 22.88
N ASP A 25 -10.17 9.20 23.57
CA ASP A 25 -9.21 8.19 24.03
C ASP A 25 -9.72 7.32 25.18
N HIS A 26 -10.91 7.62 25.70
CA HIS A 26 -11.68 6.68 26.52
C HIS A 26 -11.94 5.35 25.80
N TYR A 27 -12.13 5.40 24.46
CA TYR A 27 -12.22 4.21 23.61
C TYR A 27 -10.88 3.98 22.91
N ALA A 28 -10.15 3.00 23.40
CA ALA A 28 -8.84 2.63 22.86
C ALA A 28 -8.94 2.26 21.38
N TRP A 29 -7.89 2.56 20.63
CA TRP A 29 -7.73 2.07 19.27
C TRP A 29 -7.43 0.57 19.27
N THR A 30 -7.97 -0.16 18.29
CA THR A 30 -7.43 -1.46 17.92
C THR A 30 -5.99 -1.33 17.45
N GLN A 31 -5.27 -2.46 17.40
CA GLN A 31 -4.06 -2.55 16.60
C GLN A 31 -4.38 -2.26 15.13
N TRP A 32 -3.38 -1.78 14.40
CA TRP A 32 -3.48 -1.68 12.94
C TRP A 32 -3.66 -3.08 12.34
N THR A 33 -4.53 -3.18 11.32
CA THR A 33 -4.64 -4.41 10.53
C THR A 33 -3.31 -4.72 9.85
N SER A 34 -3.16 -5.96 9.40
CA SER A 34 -2.10 -6.26 8.42
C SER A 34 -2.29 -5.40 7.17
N CYS A 35 -1.18 -5.02 6.54
CA CYS A 35 -1.20 -4.22 5.33
C CYS A 35 -1.84 -4.97 4.17
N SER A 36 -2.69 -4.31 3.38
CA SER A 36 -3.39 -4.93 2.25
C SER A 36 -2.46 -5.39 1.11
N LYS A 37 -1.25 -4.84 1.05
CA LYS A 37 -0.19 -5.26 0.12
C LYS A 37 1.13 -5.38 0.86
N THR A 38 2.00 -6.25 0.38
CA THR A 38 3.36 -6.41 0.92
C THR A 38 4.36 -5.39 0.32
N CYS A 39 4.00 -4.71 -0.77
CA CYS A 39 4.75 -3.67 -1.46
C CYS A 39 3.83 -2.87 -2.42
N ASN A 40 4.37 -1.85 -3.09
CA ASN A 40 3.64 -0.95 -3.99
C ASN A 40 2.48 -0.19 -3.33
N SER A 41 2.70 0.30 -2.10
CA SER A 41 1.75 1.06 -1.28
C SER A 41 0.40 0.35 -1.11
N GLY A 42 0.29 -0.38 -0.02
CA GLY A 42 -0.96 -0.88 0.51
C GLY A 42 -1.58 0.10 1.50
N THR A 43 -2.67 -0.33 2.10
CA THR A 43 -3.39 0.39 3.14
C THR A 43 -3.61 -0.52 4.34
N GLN A 44 -3.64 0.08 5.51
CA GLN A 44 -4.03 -0.57 6.76
C GLN A 44 -4.95 0.37 7.53
N SER A 45 -5.83 -0.21 8.34
CA SER A 45 -6.80 0.55 9.12
C SER A 45 -6.77 0.15 10.59
N ARG A 46 -7.31 1.03 11.43
CA ARG A 46 -7.65 0.72 12.82
C ARG A 46 -8.93 1.45 13.18
N HIS A 47 -9.65 0.97 14.18
CA HIS A 47 -10.86 1.62 14.68
C HIS A 47 -10.87 1.70 16.20
N ARG A 48 -11.68 2.59 16.77
CA ARG A 48 -11.86 2.64 18.23
C ARG A 48 -12.71 1.45 18.69
N GLN A 49 -12.39 0.91 19.86
CA GLN A 49 -13.16 -0.13 20.54
C GLN A 49 -14.31 0.51 21.30
N ILE A 50 -15.29 1.03 20.55
CA ILE A 50 -16.42 1.77 21.11
C ILE A 50 -17.40 0.80 21.77
N VAL A 51 -17.73 1.07 23.03
CA VAL A 51 -18.85 0.47 23.74
C VAL A 51 -19.88 1.57 23.96
N VAL A 52 -21.12 1.34 23.51
CA VAL A 52 -22.19 2.34 23.63
C VAL A 52 -22.75 2.31 25.05
N ASP A 53 -22.07 3.00 25.95
CA ASP A 53 -22.45 3.12 27.36
C ASP A 53 -23.03 4.50 27.68
N LYS A 54 -23.29 4.73 28.98
CA LYS A 54 -23.79 6.01 29.49
C LYS A 54 -22.85 7.17 29.14
N TYR A 55 -21.54 6.97 29.27
CA TYR A 55 -20.55 8.00 28.99
C TYR A 55 -20.54 8.37 27.50
N TYR A 56 -20.63 7.38 26.59
CA TYR A 56 -20.73 7.61 25.14
C TYR A 56 -21.89 8.55 24.78
N GLN A 57 -23.07 8.28 25.32
CA GLN A 57 -24.32 8.98 25.02
C GLN A 57 -24.36 10.38 25.65
N GLU A 58 -23.98 10.51 26.92
CA GLU A 58 -24.07 11.78 27.66
C GLU A 58 -23.03 12.83 27.20
N ASN A 59 -21.92 12.39 26.61
CA ASN A 59 -20.81 13.27 26.23
C ASN A 59 -20.75 13.55 24.71
N PHE A 60 -21.79 13.17 23.95
CA PHE A 60 -21.85 13.38 22.49
C PHE A 60 -20.62 12.84 21.74
N CYS A 61 -20.07 11.71 22.22
CA CYS A 61 -18.87 11.09 21.65
C CYS A 61 -19.07 10.71 20.18
N GLU A 62 -20.30 10.35 19.80
CA GLU A 62 -20.63 9.99 18.43
C GLU A 62 -20.37 11.12 17.43
N GLN A 63 -20.64 12.36 17.84
CA GLN A 63 -20.58 13.54 16.97
C GLN A 63 -19.16 14.09 16.86
N ILE A 64 -18.35 13.97 17.93
CA ILE A 64 -17.05 14.65 18.00
C ILE A 64 -15.84 13.72 17.81
N CYS A 65 -16.00 12.41 17.97
CA CYS A 65 -14.88 11.47 17.89
C CYS A 65 -14.73 10.82 16.50
N SER A 66 -13.50 10.85 15.97
CA SER A 66 -13.11 9.97 14.88
C SER A 66 -13.09 8.51 15.35
N LYS A 67 -13.72 7.64 14.56
CA LYS A 67 -13.93 6.22 14.90
C LYS A 67 -12.99 5.28 14.13
N GLN A 68 -12.39 5.76 13.04
CA GLN A 68 -11.57 4.98 12.14
C GLN A 68 -10.42 5.81 11.61
N GLU A 69 -9.27 5.17 11.44
CA GLU A 69 -8.13 5.72 10.73
C GLU A 69 -7.68 4.74 9.65
N THR A 70 -7.18 5.29 8.55
CA THR A 70 -6.56 4.54 7.46
C THR A 70 -5.25 5.21 7.13
N ARG A 71 -4.21 4.43 6.88
CA ARG A 71 -2.90 4.94 6.43
C ARG A 71 -2.29 4.04 5.37
N GLU A 72 -1.37 4.62 4.60
CA GLU A 72 -0.50 3.85 3.72
C GLU A 72 0.46 2.97 4.52
N CYS A 73 0.84 1.85 3.92
CA CYS A 73 1.83 0.93 4.43
C CYS A 73 2.55 0.25 3.28
N ASN A 74 3.76 -0.24 3.55
CA ASN A 74 4.58 -0.93 2.55
C ASN A 74 4.75 -0.11 1.26
N TRP A 75 5.18 1.15 1.41
CA TRP A 75 5.36 2.10 0.30
C TRP A 75 6.51 1.72 -0.65
N GLN A 76 7.39 0.79 -0.25
CA GLN A 76 8.48 0.32 -1.10
C GLN A 76 7.94 -0.27 -2.40
N ARG A 77 8.63 0.00 -3.50
CA ARG A 77 8.31 -0.63 -4.79
C ARG A 77 8.55 -2.13 -4.71
N CYS A 78 7.65 -2.92 -5.28
CA CYS A 78 7.87 -4.35 -5.40
C CYS A 78 9.07 -4.62 -6.33
N PRO A 79 9.94 -5.59 -6.00
CA PRO A 79 11.00 -6.02 -6.91
C PRO A 79 10.40 -6.48 -8.25
N ILE A 80 10.94 -5.96 -9.35
CA ILE A 80 10.52 -6.36 -10.69
C ILE A 80 11.62 -7.22 -11.28
N ASN A 81 11.35 -8.52 -11.44
CA ASN A 81 12.30 -9.44 -12.03
C ASN A 81 12.38 -9.24 -13.54
N CYS A 82 13.60 -9.40 -14.05
CA CYS A 82 13.87 -9.37 -15.47
C CYS A 82 13.16 -10.51 -16.19
N LEU A 83 12.60 -10.22 -17.36
CA LEU A 83 11.90 -11.19 -18.22
C LEU A 83 12.56 -11.17 -19.60
N LEU A 84 13.12 -12.31 -19.99
CA LEU A 84 13.62 -12.53 -21.35
C LEU A 84 12.50 -13.05 -22.23
N GLY A 85 12.55 -12.70 -23.51
CA GLY A 85 11.70 -13.30 -24.53
C GLY A 85 12.26 -14.64 -25.00
N ASP A 86 11.47 -15.29 -25.85
CA ASP A 86 11.93 -16.46 -26.58
C ASP A 86 13.03 -16.08 -27.58
N PHE A 87 13.84 -17.07 -27.94
CA PHE A 87 14.77 -16.89 -29.03
C PHE A 87 14.05 -16.80 -30.36
N GLY A 88 14.54 -15.91 -31.22
CA GLY A 88 14.22 -15.96 -32.64
C GLY A 88 14.76 -17.22 -33.32
N PRO A 89 14.49 -17.36 -34.63
CA PRO A 89 15.10 -18.43 -35.43
C PRO A 89 16.63 -18.32 -35.42
N TRP A 90 17.29 -19.43 -35.73
CA TRP A 90 18.72 -19.40 -36.01
C TRP A 90 19.01 -18.57 -37.26
N SER A 91 20.09 -17.80 -37.20
CA SER A 91 20.67 -17.12 -38.36
C SER A 91 21.21 -18.13 -39.37
N ASP A 92 21.52 -17.66 -40.56
CA ASP A 92 22.36 -18.42 -41.48
C ASP A 92 23.73 -18.74 -40.85
N CYS A 93 24.37 -19.78 -41.36
CA CYS A 93 25.71 -20.19 -40.95
C CYS A 93 26.76 -19.18 -41.43
N ASP A 94 27.55 -18.62 -40.51
CA ASP A 94 28.71 -17.80 -40.85
C ASP A 94 29.83 -18.69 -41.43
N PRO A 95 30.27 -18.48 -42.68
CA PRO A 95 31.27 -19.33 -43.33
C PRO A 95 32.69 -19.15 -42.81
N CYS A 96 33.01 -18.01 -42.21
CA CYS A 96 34.36 -17.73 -41.70
C CYS A 96 34.51 -18.22 -40.25
N ILE A 97 33.41 -18.31 -39.49
CA ILE A 97 33.40 -18.70 -38.08
C ILE A 97 32.81 -20.12 -37.87
N GLU A 98 32.10 -20.65 -38.87
CA GLU A 98 31.40 -21.95 -38.85
C GLU A 98 30.36 -22.06 -37.72
N LYS A 99 29.69 -20.94 -37.42
CA LYS A 99 28.65 -20.85 -36.37
C LYS A 99 27.43 -20.12 -36.87
N GLN A 100 26.27 -20.55 -36.37
CA GLN A 100 25.02 -19.82 -36.47
C GLN A 100 24.65 -19.29 -35.09
N SER A 101 23.90 -18.19 -35.07
CA SER A 101 23.52 -17.49 -33.86
C SER A 101 22.00 -17.34 -33.78
N LYS A 102 21.46 -17.31 -32.56
CA LYS A 102 20.09 -16.88 -32.33
C LYS A 102 20.07 -15.86 -31.21
N VAL A 103 19.17 -14.89 -31.32
CA VAL A 103 19.07 -13.76 -30.40
C VAL A 103 17.68 -13.76 -29.75
N ARG A 104 17.62 -13.35 -28.49
CA ARG A 104 16.39 -13.01 -27.78
C ARG A 104 16.47 -11.61 -27.19
N SER A 105 15.31 -10.99 -26.98
CA SER A 105 15.20 -9.67 -26.39
C SER A 105 14.92 -9.72 -24.89
N VAL A 106 15.17 -8.59 -24.22
CA VAL A 106 14.69 -8.35 -22.86
C VAL A 106 13.29 -7.75 -22.98
N LEU A 107 12.26 -8.49 -22.55
CA LEU A 107 10.87 -8.00 -22.55
C LEU A 107 10.59 -7.06 -21.38
N ARG A 108 11.23 -7.33 -20.23
CA ARG A 108 11.16 -6.46 -19.06
C ARG A 108 12.52 -6.43 -18.35
N PRO A 109 13.13 -5.25 -18.16
CA PRO A 109 14.36 -5.14 -17.37
C PRO A 109 14.08 -5.36 -15.88
N SER A 110 15.12 -5.75 -15.12
CA SER A 110 15.01 -5.77 -13.65
C SER A 110 14.93 -4.35 -13.10
N GLN A 111 14.10 -4.14 -12.08
CA GLN A 111 14.00 -2.87 -11.35
C GLN A 111 13.79 -3.11 -9.85
N PHE A 112 14.12 -2.09 -9.04
CA PHE A 112 13.83 -2.04 -7.60
C PHE A 112 14.34 -3.26 -6.80
N GLY A 113 15.54 -3.76 -7.13
CA GLY A 113 16.14 -4.92 -6.45
C GLY A 113 15.60 -6.27 -6.91
N GLY A 114 14.86 -6.32 -8.03
CA GLY A 114 14.46 -7.57 -8.68
C GLY A 114 15.66 -8.34 -9.26
N GLN A 115 15.44 -9.62 -9.56
CA GLN A 115 16.47 -10.47 -10.12
C GLN A 115 16.86 -10.01 -11.53
N PRO A 116 18.15 -9.73 -11.81
CA PRO A 116 18.61 -9.35 -13.13
C PRO A 116 18.61 -10.56 -14.08
N CYS A 117 18.53 -10.29 -15.39
CA CYS A 117 18.74 -11.33 -16.39
C CYS A 117 20.22 -11.71 -16.39
N THR A 118 20.53 -12.96 -16.01
CA THR A 118 21.89 -13.51 -16.05
C THR A 118 22.14 -14.37 -17.28
N ALA A 119 21.08 -14.92 -17.87
CA ALA A 119 21.19 -15.78 -19.03
C ALA A 119 21.50 -14.96 -20.31
N PRO A 120 22.35 -15.45 -21.22
CA PRO A 120 22.83 -14.67 -22.37
C PRO A 120 21.72 -14.34 -23.36
N LEU A 121 21.84 -13.20 -24.03
CA LEU A 121 20.90 -12.74 -25.07
C LEU A 121 21.16 -13.38 -26.44
N VAL A 122 22.39 -13.86 -26.66
CA VAL A 122 22.82 -14.51 -27.90
C VAL A 122 23.30 -15.91 -27.56
N ALA A 123 22.87 -16.90 -28.34
CA ALA A 123 23.38 -18.26 -28.28
C ALA A 123 24.00 -18.63 -29.63
N PHE A 124 25.06 -19.41 -29.60
CA PHE A 124 25.77 -19.89 -30.79
C PHE A 124 25.75 -21.41 -30.83
N GLN A 125 25.73 -21.97 -32.03
CA GLN A 125 25.98 -23.39 -32.25
C GLN A 125 26.79 -23.58 -33.54
N PRO A 126 27.58 -24.68 -33.64
CA PRO A 126 28.29 -25.00 -34.86
C PRO A 126 27.34 -25.25 -36.03
N CYS A 127 27.83 -25.04 -37.25
CA CYS A 127 27.10 -25.32 -38.50
C CYS A 127 28.07 -25.58 -39.65
N ILE A 128 27.56 -26.13 -40.75
CA ILE A 128 28.32 -26.35 -41.98
C ILE A 128 27.93 -25.25 -42.97
N PRO A 129 28.85 -24.37 -43.39
CA PRO A 129 28.51 -23.28 -44.28
C PRO A 129 28.36 -23.74 -45.73
N SER A 130 27.40 -23.14 -46.44
CA SER A 130 27.17 -23.43 -47.86
C SER A 130 28.14 -22.71 -48.81
N LYS A 131 28.97 -21.80 -48.28
CA LYS A 131 29.94 -20.99 -49.02
C LYS A 131 31.28 -20.99 -48.28
N LEU A 132 32.35 -20.79 -49.02
CA LEU A 132 33.67 -20.50 -48.44
C LEU A 132 33.66 -19.11 -47.80
N CYS A 133 34.58 -18.92 -46.85
CA CYS A 133 35.12 -17.60 -46.54
C CYS A 133 36.01 -17.17 -47.74
#